data_AF-A0A170XHM0-F1
#
_entry.id   AF-A0A170XHM0-F1
#
_cell.length_a   1.000
_cell.length_b   1.000
_cell.length_c   1.000
_cell.angle_alpha   90.00
_cell.angle_beta   90.00
_cell.angle_gamma   90.00
#
_symmetry.space_group_name_H-M   'P 1'
#
loop_
_entity.id
_entity.type
_entity.pdbx_description
1 polymer ?
#
loop_
_entity_poly.entity_id
_entity_poly.type
_entity_poly.pdbx_seq_one_letter_code
_entity_poly.pdbx_strand_id
1 'polypeptide(L)'
;NGYQNGVGCGLGQQCCRNKGKQSSLVNGDCKENDVNKKENGISNDEKLFNPNEFTPYDPSQEPIFPPELALSDKYDREYLVIKGPRVTWYRPRTLDELLSLKELYPKSKIINGNTEVGVEVKFKNFLYPELILPNQIPELISIVLEDDGVKVGAAVTLSEFEKFLIHQIDTLPDYKTKIFKAIVEMLQLFAGKQIRNV
;
A
#
# COMPACT_ATOMS: atom_id res chain seq x y z
N ASN A 1 -50.83 -20.73 22.28
CA ASN A 1 -50.00 -21.60 21.43
C ASN A 1 -48.75 -20.85 21.00
N GLY A 2 -47.78 -20.75 21.91
CA GLY A 2 -46.54 -20.02 21.69
C GLY A 2 -45.45 -20.96 21.18
N TYR A 3 -44.89 -20.62 20.02
CA TYR A 3 -43.62 -21.16 19.55
C TYR A 3 -42.56 -20.07 19.77
N GLN A 4 -41.78 -20.19 20.84
CA GLN A 4 -40.52 -19.46 20.96
C GLN A 4 -39.43 -20.31 20.32
N ASN A 5 -38.91 -19.83 19.19
CA ASN A 5 -37.82 -20.45 18.46
C ASN A 5 -36.56 -20.51 19.33
N GLY A 6 -35.99 -21.70 19.42
CA GLY A 6 -34.82 -22.00 20.24
C GLY A 6 -33.61 -21.18 19.83
N VAL A 7 -33.09 -20.41 20.79
CA VAL A 7 -31.75 -19.80 20.72
C VAL A 7 -30.96 -20.32 21.91
N GLY A 8 -30.66 -21.61 21.89
CA GLY A 8 -29.81 -22.28 22.87
C GLY A 8 -28.70 -23.02 22.16
N CYS A 9 -27.46 -22.60 22.37
CA CYS A 9 -26.28 -23.33 21.90
C CYS A 9 -26.29 -24.74 22.53
N GLY A 10 -26.24 -25.80 21.71
CA GLY A 10 -26.37 -27.21 22.17
C GLY A 10 -25.28 -27.68 23.14
N LEU A 11 -24.20 -26.90 23.29
CA LEU A 11 -23.12 -27.13 24.27
C LEU A 11 -23.43 -26.52 25.66
N GLY A 12 -24.62 -25.93 25.86
CA GLY A 12 -25.08 -25.41 27.14
C GLY A 12 -24.13 -24.38 27.75
N GLN A 13 -23.71 -24.62 29.00
CA GLN A 13 -22.82 -23.71 29.75
C GLN A 13 -21.37 -23.70 29.24
N GLN A 14 -20.97 -24.64 28.39
CA GLN A 14 -19.63 -24.66 27.80
C GLN A 14 -19.51 -23.80 26.54
N CYS A 15 -20.62 -23.26 26.04
CA CYS A 15 -20.63 -22.42 24.85
C CYS A 15 -19.92 -21.08 25.10
N CYS A 16 -18.97 -20.72 24.23
CA CYS A 16 -18.15 -19.50 24.36
C CYS A 16 -18.97 -18.20 24.51
N ARG A 17 -20.19 -18.17 23.97
CA ARG A 17 -21.12 -17.03 24.08
C ARG A 17 -21.76 -16.88 25.47
N ASN A 18 -21.83 -17.97 26.25
CA ASN A 18 -22.41 -17.99 27.61
C ASN A 18 -21.35 -17.75 28.70
N LYS A 19 -20.06 -17.82 28.37
CA LYS A 19 -18.93 -17.63 29.29
C LYS A 19 -18.52 -16.15 29.50
N GLY A 20 -19.43 -15.20 29.30
CA GLY A 20 -19.06 -13.79 29.32
C GLY A 20 -19.88 -12.98 30.30
N LYS A 21 -19.52 -12.94 31.60
CA LYS A 21 -19.87 -11.85 32.54
C LYS A 21 -18.90 -11.73 33.73
N GLN A 22 -17.59 -11.62 33.49
CA GLN A 22 -16.63 -10.92 34.36
C GLN A 22 -15.22 -10.87 33.72
N SER A 23 -15.10 -10.27 32.53
CA SER A 23 -13.82 -9.71 32.06
C SER A 23 -14.05 -8.82 30.83
N SER A 24 -14.38 -7.57 31.10
CA SER A 24 -14.16 -6.49 30.14
C SER A 24 -12.73 -5.99 30.32
N LEU A 25 -11.76 -6.57 29.62
CA LEU A 25 -10.41 -6.03 29.40
C LEU A 25 -9.98 -6.56 28.01
N VAL A 26 -9.74 -5.72 27.01
CA VAL A 26 -8.50 -4.93 26.81
C VAL A 26 -7.28 -5.80 27.06
N ASN A 27 -6.42 -5.89 26.04
CA ASN A 27 -5.09 -6.51 25.99
C ASN A 27 -4.60 -7.17 27.28
N GLY A 28 -4.39 -8.48 27.16
CA GLY A 28 -4.22 -9.42 28.25
C GLY A 28 -3.19 -9.02 29.28
N ASP A 29 -3.66 -8.92 30.51
CA ASP A 29 -2.87 -8.84 31.72
C ASP A 29 -3.39 -9.93 32.67
N CYS A 30 -2.69 -11.05 32.73
CA CYS A 30 -3.06 -12.20 33.57
C CYS A 30 -2.26 -12.11 34.87
N LYS A 31 -2.91 -11.62 35.93
CA LYS A 31 -2.37 -11.65 37.29
C LYS A 31 -2.25 -13.08 37.82
N GLU A 32 -1.14 -13.31 38.53
CA GLU A 32 -0.84 -14.50 39.32
C GLU A 32 -1.98 -14.87 40.26
N ASN A 33 -2.33 -16.15 40.31
CA ASN A 33 -2.88 -16.76 41.51
C ASN A 33 -2.24 -18.14 41.69
N ASP A 34 -1.44 -18.19 42.74
CA ASP A 34 -0.76 -19.33 43.33
C ASP A 34 -1.76 -20.45 43.69
N VAL A 35 -1.68 -21.61 43.02
CA VAL A 35 -2.19 -22.86 43.59
C VAL A 35 -1.24 -23.99 43.24
N ASN A 36 -0.45 -24.36 44.26
CA ASN A 36 0.33 -25.59 44.35
C ASN A 36 -0.43 -26.82 43.83
N LYS A 37 0.03 -27.40 42.72
CA LYS A 37 -0.10 -28.84 42.43
C LYS A 37 1.17 -29.35 41.74
N LYS A 38 2.00 -30.04 42.53
CA LYS A 38 3.02 -30.97 42.03
C LYS A 38 2.31 -32.19 41.46
N GLU A 39 2.46 -32.45 40.17
CA GLU A 39 2.32 -33.79 39.57
C GLU A 39 2.95 -33.77 38.17
N ASN A 40 4.05 -34.52 38.03
CA ASN A 40 4.60 -35.12 36.80
C ASN A 40 4.69 -34.26 35.52
N GLY A 41 5.67 -33.35 35.50
CA GLY A 41 6.78 -33.39 34.53
C GLY A 41 6.47 -33.58 33.04
N ILE A 42 5.50 -32.86 32.47
CA ILE A 42 5.52 -32.49 31.05
C ILE A 42 5.30 -30.98 31.00
N SER A 43 6.40 -30.23 30.95
CA SER A 43 6.36 -28.80 30.68
C SER A 43 5.86 -28.60 29.25
N ASN A 44 4.55 -28.50 29.06
CA ASN A 44 3.94 -28.08 27.80
C ASN A 44 4.13 -26.57 27.58
N ASP A 45 5.37 -26.09 27.72
CA ASP A 45 5.82 -24.85 27.10
C ASP A 45 6.32 -25.23 25.69
N GLU A 46 5.42 -25.75 24.85
CA GLU A 46 5.69 -25.97 23.43
C GLU A 46 5.69 -24.62 22.69
N LYS A 47 6.55 -23.68 23.13
CA LYS A 47 6.84 -22.49 22.36
C LYS A 47 7.60 -22.94 21.12
N LEU A 48 7.01 -22.70 19.94
CA LEU A 48 7.59 -23.09 18.63
C LEU A 48 9.00 -22.49 18.41
N PHE A 49 9.29 -21.36 19.04
CA PHE A 49 10.59 -20.71 19.06
C PHE A 49 10.65 -19.73 20.24
N ASN A 50 11.86 -19.28 20.57
CA ASN A 50 12.12 -18.32 21.63
C ASN A 50 12.47 -16.93 21.03
N PRO A 51 11.59 -15.92 21.10
CA PRO A 51 11.85 -14.60 20.53
C PRO A 51 13.07 -13.87 21.12
N ASN A 52 13.51 -14.27 22.32
CA ASN A 52 14.68 -13.66 22.97
C ASN A 52 16.01 -14.06 22.30
N GLU A 53 15.99 -15.09 21.44
CA GLU A 53 17.15 -15.51 20.65
C GLU A 53 17.30 -14.69 19.35
N PHE A 54 16.28 -13.89 18.99
CA PHE A 54 16.36 -13.05 17.81
C PHE A 54 17.36 -11.92 18.02
N THR A 55 18.29 -11.79 17.08
CA THR A 55 19.21 -10.65 17.06
C THR A 55 18.39 -9.36 16.90
N PRO A 56 18.60 -8.35 17.77
CA PRO A 56 17.93 -7.07 17.64
C PRO A 56 18.21 -6.43 16.28
N TYR A 57 17.20 -5.75 15.75
CA TYR A 57 17.35 -4.96 14.54
C TYR A 57 18.28 -3.77 14.78
N ASP A 58 19.35 -3.66 14.00
CA ASP A 58 20.25 -2.51 14.00
C ASP A 58 20.12 -1.73 12.68
N PRO A 59 19.41 -0.59 12.67
CA PRO A 59 19.24 0.24 11.48
C PRO A 59 20.56 0.75 10.86
N SER A 60 21.66 0.77 11.62
CA SER A 60 22.96 1.23 11.12
C SER A 60 23.65 0.24 10.19
N GLN A 61 23.21 -1.03 10.19
CA GLN A 61 23.78 -2.11 9.37
C GLN A 61 23.05 -2.29 8.03
N GLU A 62 22.05 -1.46 7.74
CA GLU A 62 21.37 -1.48 6.46
C GLU A 62 22.31 -1.07 5.32
N PRO A 63 22.15 -1.66 4.11
CA PRO A 63 22.90 -1.24 2.94
C PRO A 63 22.77 0.27 2.70
N ILE A 64 23.91 0.94 2.59
CA ILE A 64 23.93 2.36 2.25
C ILE A 64 23.33 2.59 0.87
N PHE A 65 22.70 3.75 0.68
CA PHE A 65 22.30 4.17 -0.65
C PHE A 65 23.54 4.39 -1.53
N PRO A 66 23.57 3.89 -2.78
CA PRO A 66 24.73 4.02 -3.66
C PRO A 66 25.19 5.50 -3.81
N PRO A 67 26.44 5.84 -3.43
CA PRO A 67 26.91 7.23 -3.45
C PRO A 67 26.85 7.87 -4.85
N GLU A 68 27.07 7.10 -5.92
CA GLU A 68 26.99 7.61 -7.30
C GLU A 68 25.60 8.19 -7.63
N LEU A 69 24.54 7.49 -7.22
CA LEU A 69 23.16 7.94 -7.43
C LEU A 69 22.79 9.11 -6.52
N ALA A 70 23.39 9.22 -5.33
CA ALA A 70 23.12 10.33 -4.42
C ALA A 70 23.80 11.64 -4.86
N LEU A 71 24.97 11.55 -5.49
CA LEU A 71 25.78 12.71 -5.85
C LEU A 71 25.39 13.32 -7.20
N SER A 72 24.68 12.59 -8.05
CA SER A 72 24.36 13.01 -9.41
C SER A 72 22.95 12.61 -9.82
N ASP A 73 22.12 13.59 -10.13
CA ASP A 73 20.76 13.41 -10.67
C ASP A 73 20.74 13.38 -12.21
N LYS A 74 21.90 13.30 -12.86
CA LYS A 74 22.05 13.25 -14.32
C LYS A 74 21.07 12.26 -14.97
N TYR A 75 21.08 11.01 -14.49
CA TYR A 75 20.23 9.95 -15.04
C TYR A 75 18.75 10.15 -14.73
N ASP A 76 18.42 10.94 -13.70
CA ASP A 76 17.05 11.27 -13.30
C ASP A 76 16.46 12.46 -14.06
N ARG A 77 17.26 13.14 -14.88
CA ARG A 77 16.81 14.29 -15.70
C ARG A 77 16.98 14.10 -17.19
N GLU A 78 17.56 12.97 -17.63
CA GLU A 78 17.81 12.70 -19.04
C GLU A 78 16.53 12.32 -19.79
N TYR A 79 16.34 12.94 -20.97
CA TYR A 79 15.39 12.46 -21.96
C TYR A 79 15.94 11.14 -22.51
N LEU A 80 15.19 10.06 -22.32
CA LEU A 80 15.69 8.73 -22.65
C LEU A 80 14.91 8.12 -23.81
N VAL A 81 15.65 7.53 -24.76
CA VAL A 81 15.09 6.69 -25.82
C VAL A 81 15.78 5.33 -25.79
N ILE A 82 15.02 4.30 -25.45
CA ILE A 82 15.51 2.91 -25.48
C ILE A 82 14.83 2.21 -26.65
N LYS A 83 15.61 1.85 -27.66
CA LYS A 83 15.12 1.13 -28.85
C LYS A 83 15.38 -0.36 -28.68
N GLY A 84 14.32 -1.13 -28.50
CA GLY A 84 14.35 -2.58 -28.61
C GLY A 84 13.99 -3.05 -30.03
N PRO A 85 14.04 -4.38 -30.28
CA PRO A 85 13.72 -4.93 -31.61
C PRO A 85 12.26 -4.74 -32.04
N ARG A 86 11.33 -4.60 -31.08
CA ARG A 86 9.87 -4.52 -31.34
C ARG A 86 9.19 -3.32 -30.69
N VAL A 87 9.84 -2.70 -29.72
CA VAL A 87 9.26 -1.64 -28.87
C VAL A 87 10.32 -0.58 -28.66
N THR A 88 9.91 0.69 -28.76
CA THR A 88 10.70 1.85 -28.37
C THR A 88 10.08 2.50 -27.15
N TRP A 89 10.91 2.74 -26.15
CA TRP A 89 10.54 3.41 -24.91
C TRP A 89 11.06 4.84 -24.90
N TYR A 90 10.20 5.78 -24.58
CA TYR A 90 10.51 7.20 -24.44
C TYR A 90 10.27 7.63 -22.99
N ARG A 91 11.19 8.41 -22.42
CA ARG A 91 11.01 9.09 -21.14
C ARG A 91 11.16 10.60 -21.35
N PRO A 92 10.08 11.32 -21.70
CA PRO A 92 10.09 12.77 -21.80
C PRO A 92 10.27 13.43 -20.43
N ARG A 93 10.80 14.65 -20.45
CA ARG A 93 11.09 15.46 -19.27
C ARG A 93 10.08 16.59 -19.08
N THR A 94 9.49 17.06 -20.18
CA THR A 94 8.53 18.17 -20.17
C THR A 94 7.20 17.78 -20.78
N LEU A 95 6.17 18.54 -20.45
CA LEU A 95 4.83 18.36 -21.02
C LEU A 95 4.85 18.54 -22.55
N ASP A 96 5.58 19.52 -23.07
CA ASP A 96 5.70 19.77 -24.51
C ASP A 96 6.34 18.58 -25.25
N GLU A 97 7.37 17.95 -24.66
CA GLU A 97 7.99 16.75 -25.21
C GLU A 97 7.00 15.57 -25.24
N LEU A 98 6.21 15.39 -24.17
CA LEU A 98 5.15 14.38 -24.11
C LEU A 98 4.07 14.63 -25.17
N LEU A 99 3.61 15.88 -25.32
CA LEU A 99 2.60 16.26 -26.29
C LEU A 99 3.10 16.05 -27.72
N SER A 100 4.35 16.42 -28.01
CA SER A 100 5.00 16.18 -29.30
C SER A 100 5.10 14.69 -29.62
N LEU A 101 5.44 13.85 -28.63
CA LEU A 101 5.45 12.39 -28.79
C LEU A 101 4.04 11.82 -29.02
N LYS A 102 3.02 12.36 -28.34
CA LYS A 102 1.63 11.96 -28.56
C LYS A 102 1.11 12.38 -29.92
N GLU A 103 1.53 13.53 -30.43
CA GLU A 103 1.20 13.97 -31.79
C GLU A 103 1.87 13.07 -32.84
N LEU A 104 3.17 12.79 -32.67
CA LEU A 104 3.94 11.93 -33.58
C LEU A 104 3.46 10.47 -33.55
N TYR A 105 3.12 9.96 -32.37
CA TYR A 105 2.64 8.59 -32.16
C TYR A 105 1.28 8.60 -31.44
N PRO A 106 0.16 8.89 -32.12
CA PRO A 106 -1.16 9.00 -31.47
C PRO A 106 -1.60 7.74 -30.73
N LYS A 107 -1.19 6.57 -31.23
CA LYS A 107 -1.52 5.25 -30.64
C LYS A 107 -0.56 4.79 -29.54
N SER A 108 0.50 5.55 -29.25
CA SER A 108 1.45 5.23 -28.16
C SER A 108 0.73 5.09 -26.82
N LYS A 109 1.25 4.19 -25.98
CA LYS A 109 0.74 3.98 -24.63
C LYS A 109 1.58 4.74 -23.62
N ILE A 110 0.91 5.49 -22.75
CA ILE A 110 1.52 6.09 -21.57
C ILE A 110 1.61 5.01 -20.49
N ILE A 111 2.80 4.82 -19.92
CA ILE A 111 3.10 3.79 -18.92
C ILE A 111 3.73 4.47 -17.71
N ASN A 112 3.06 4.42 -16.55
CA ASN A 112 3.67 4.72 -15.25
C ASN A 112 4.04 3.38 -14.57
N GLY A 113 3.28 2.92 -13.58
CA GLY A 113 3.54 1.67 -12.86
C GLY A 113 3.36 0.36 -13.63
N ASN A 114 2.91 0.41 -14.89
CA ASN A 114 2.76 -0.75 -15.78
C ASN A 114 1.82 -1.88 -15.27
N THR A 115 1.02 -1.62 -14.23
CA THR A 115 0.15 -2.61 -13.57
C THR A 115 -1.02 -3.09 -14.44
N GLU A 116 -1.44 -2.30 -15.42
CA GLU A 116 -2.46 -2.69 -16.42
C GLU A 116 -1.82 -3.17 -17.72
N VAL A 117 -0.98 -2.35 -18.36
CA VAL A 117 -0.39 -2.68 -19.67
C VAL A 117 0.49 -3.93 -19.60
N GLY A 118 1.19 -4.17 -18.49
CA GLY A 118 1.92 -5.41 -18.27
C GLY A 118 1.03 -6.66 -18.34
N VAL A 119 -0.19 -6.58 -17.80
CA VAL A 119 -1.19 -7.67 -17.87
C VAL A 119 -1.67 -7.85 -19.31
N GLU A 120 -1.95 -6.76 -20.02
CA GLU A 120 -2.38 -6.81 -21.43
C GLU A 120 -1.33 -7.45 -22.34
N VAL A 121 -0.07 -7.05 -22.20
CA VAL A 121 1.04 -7.63 -22.99
C VAL A 121 1.23 -9.10 -22.63
N LYS A 122 1.21 -9.44 -21.33
CA LYS A 122 1.51 -10.80 -20.87
C LYS A 122 0.39 -11.80 -21.19
N PHE A 123 -0.87 -11.43 -20.99
CA PHE A 123 -1.99 -12.36 -21.00
C PHE A 123 -2.98 -12.12 -22.16
N LYS A 124 -3.05 -10.90 -22.71
CA LYS A 124 -3.88 -10.59 -23.88
C LYS A 124 -3.08 -10.54 -25.19
N ASN A 125 -1.76 -10.77 -25.13
CA ASN A 125 -0.85 -10.79 -26.26
C ASN A 125 -0.88 -9.48 -27.08
N PHE A 126 -1.10 -8.35 -26.40
CA PHE A 126 -1.05 -7.03 -27.03
C PHE A 126 0.39 -6.58 -27.26
N LEU A 127 0.63 -5.89 -28.38
CA LEU A 127 1.91 -5.28 -28.70
C LEU A 127 1.72 -3.77 -28.87
N TYR A 128 2.46 -3.02 -28.07
CA TYR A 128 2.53 -1.56 -28.13
C TYR A 128 3.93 -1.15 -28.55
N PRO A 129 4.15 -0.77 -29.82
CA PRO A 129 5.49 -0.51 -30.31
C PRO A 129 6.10 0.78 -29.73
N GLU A 130 5.28 1.71 -29.25
CA GLU A 130 5.69 3.00 -28.69
C GLU A 130 5.14 3.17 -27.28
N LEU A 131 6.04 3.20 -26.30
CA LEU A 131 5.73 3.38 -24.89
C LEU A 131 6.34 4.68 -24.38
N ILE A 132 5.58 5.42 -23.58
CA ILE A 132 5.99 6.72 -23.05
C ILE A 132 5.85 6.73 -21.53
N LEU A 133 6.93 7.00 -20.80
CA LEU A 133 6.97 7.14 -19.34
C LEU A 133 7.12 8.62 -18.96
N PRO A 134 6.06 9.29 -18.49
CA PRO A 134 6.09 10.71 -18.16
C PRO A 134 6.44 11.01 -16.68
N ASN A 135 7.13 10.10 -15.98
CA ASN A 135 7.35 10.20 -14.54
C ASN A 135 8.35 11.30 -14.10
N GLN A 136 8.95 12.03 -15.04
CA GLN A 136 9.83 13.16 -14.77
C GLN A 136 9.14 14.51 -14.91
N ILE A 137 7.90 14.53 -15.41
CA ILE A 137 7.16 15.76 -15.72
C ILE A 137 6.55 16.31 -14.43
N PRO A 138 7.01 17.45 -13.89
CA PRO A 138 6.59 17.96 -12.57
C PRO A 138 5.07 18.13 -12.42
N GLU A 139 4.40 18.56 -13.48
CA GLU A 139 2.96 18.77 -13.52
C GLU A 139 2.19 17.45 -13.30
N LEU A 140 2.77 16.32 -13.71
CA LEU A 140 2.12 15.01 -13.62
C LEU A 140 2.44 14.27 -12.31
N ILE A 141 3.46 14.68 -11.56
CA ILE A 141 3.86 14.02 -10.30
C ILE A 141 3.61 14.88 -9.05
N SER A 142 2.99 16.06 -9.21
CA SER A 142 2.71 16.97 -8.10
C SER A 142 1.31 16.77 -7.52
N ILE A 143 1.16 17.05 -6.23
CA ILE A 143 -0.13 17.16 -5.54
C ILE A 143 -0.18 18.56 -4.93
N VAL A 144 -1.21 19.33 -5.27
CA VAL A 144 -1.37 20.72 -4.81
C VAL A 144 -2.75 20.89 -4.17
N LEU A 145 -2.77 21.38 -2.94
CA LEU A 145 -4.00 21.83 -2.29
C LEU A 145 -4.36 23.21 -2.83
N GLU A 146 -5.58 23.35 -3.31
CA GLU A 146 -6.17 24.59 -3.83
C GLU A 146 -7.37 24.99 -2.95
N ASP A 147 -7.92 26.19 -3.14
CA ASP A 147 -8.97 26.73 -2.28
C ASP A 147 -10.27 25.90 -2.33
N ASP A 148 -10.56 25.30 -3.48
CA ASP A 148 -11.76 24.53 -3.80
C ASP A 148 -11.53 23.01 -3.83
N GLY A 149 -10.28 22.53 -3.70
CA GLY A 149 -10.00 21.11 -3.80
C GLY A 149 -8.52 20.74 -3.81
N VAL A 150 -8.23 19.58 -4.39
CA VAL A 150 -6.87 19.05 -4.53
C VAL A 150 -6.63 18.75 -6.00
N LYS A 151 -5.60 19.36 -6.58
CA LYS A 151 -5.10 19.02 -7.90
C LYS A 151 -4.06 17.91 -7.76
N VAL A 152 -4.31 16.78 -8.43
CA VAL A 152 -3.47 15.59 -8.37
C VAL A 152 -2.90 15.31 -9.76
N GLY A 153 -1.59 15.24 -9.86
CA GLY A 153 -0.90 14.84 -11.08
C GLY A 153 -1.20 13.39 -11.43
N ALA A 154 -1.40 13.10 -12.73
CA ALA A 154 -1.85 11.78 -13.19
C ALA A 154 -0.80 10.66 -13.07
N ALA A 155 0.45 10.99 -12.72
CA ALA A 155 1.54 10.05 -12.50
C ALA A 155 1.91 9.89 -11.01
N VAL A 156 1.16 10.52 -10.10
CA VAL A 156 1.28 10.32 -8.65
C VAL A 156 0.92 8.88 -8.28
N THR A 157 1.72 8.25 -7.43
CA THR A 157 1.43 6.89 -6.96
C THR A 157 0.24 6.89 -5.99
N LEU A 158 -0.53 5.80 -5.96
CA LEU A 158 -1.67 5.71 -5.05
C LEU A 158 -1.26 5.83 -3.58
N SER A 159 -0.06 5.34 -3.23
CA SER A 159 0.49 5.46 -1.88
C SER A 159 0.85 6.89 -1.49
N GLU A 160 1.42 7.68 -2.41
CA GLU A 160 1.69 9.11 -2.15
C GLU A 160 0.39 9.89 -1.99
N PHE A 161 -0.61 9.59 -2.84
CA PHE A 161 -1.92 10.19 -2.73
C PHE A 161 -2.62 9.82 -1.42
N GLU A 162 -2.59 8.56 -1.01
CA GLU A 162 -3.12 8.09 0.29
C GLU A 162 -2.47 8.85 1.46
N LYS A 163 -1.13 8.93 1.49
CA LYS A 163 -0.38 9.66 2.51
C LYS A 163 -0.77 11.13 2.57
N PHE A 164 -0.89 11.78 1.41
CA PHE A 164 -1.32 13.18 1.32
C PHE A 164 -2.72 13.36 1.90
N LEU A 165 -3.68 12.51 1.51
CA LEU A 165 -5.06 12.61 1.98
C LEU A 165 -5.19 12.37 3.49
N ILE A 166 -4.47 11.39 4.04
CA ILE A 166 -4.43 11.14 5.50
C ILE A 166 -3.94 12.40 6.23
N HIS A 167 -2.85 13.01 5.75
CA HIS A 167 -2.35 14.24 6.34
C HIS A 167 -3.37 15.40 6.29
N GLN A 168 -4.09 15.55 5.17
CA GLN A 168 -5.14 16.57 5.06
C GLN A 168 -6.34 16.29 5.96
N ILE A 169 -6.73 15.03 6.14
CA ILE A 169 -7.80 14.60 7.06
C ILE A 169 -7.46 14.97 8.51
N ASP A 170 -6.20 14.83 8.91
CA ASP A 170 -5.74 15.15 10.26
C ASP A 170 -5.63 16.67 10.51
N THR A 171 -5.46 17.46 9.44
CA THR A 171 -5.16 18.90 9.54
C THR A 171 -6.39 19.79 9.29
N LEU A 172 -7.28 19.40 8.38
CA LEU A 172 -8.42 20.22 7.96
C LEU A 172 -9.71 19.88 8.72
N PRO A 173 -10.69 20.81 8.77
CA PRO A 173 -11.99 20.53 9.38
C PRO A 173 -12.73 19.38 8.67
N ASP A 174 -13.41 18.54 9.46
CA ASP A 174 -14.12 17.34 9.00
C ASP A 174 -15.04 17.55 7.79
N TYR A 175 -15.74 18.69 7.76
CA TYR A 175 -16.68 19.01 6.68
C TYR A 175 -16.00 19.19 5.31
N LYS A 176 -14.70 19.53 5.27
CA LYS A 176 -13.91 19.65 4.03
C LYS A 176 -13.32 18.33 3.56
N THR A 177 -13.21 17.33 4.43
CA THR A 177 -12.41 16.11 4.17
C THR A 177 -13.25 14.84 3.99
N LYS A 178 -14.59 14.97 3.90
CA LYS A 178 -15.50 13.82 3.77
C LYS A 178 -15.15 12.93 2.56
N ILE A 179 -14.85 13.55 1.42
CA ILE A 179 -14.46 12.83 0.20
C ILE A 179 -13.08 12.19 0.39
N PHE A 180 -12.14 12.86 1.04
CA PHE A 180 -10.81 12.32 1.29
C PHE A 180 -10.88 11.03 2.12
N LYS A 181 -11.72 11.01 3.17
CA LYS A 181 -11.95 9.82 3.99
C LYS A 181 -12.47 8.65 3.15
N ALA A 182 -13.47 8.88 2.31
CA ALA A 182 -14.02 7.85 1.43
C ALA A 182 -12.97 7.30 0.44
N ILE A 183 -12.10 8.16 -0.10
CA ILE A 183 -11.01 7.72 -0.98
C ILE A 183 -10.00 6.85 -0.20
N VAL A 184 -9.58 7.28 0.99
CA VAL A 184 -8.65 6.52 1.83
C VAL A 184 -9.22 5.15 2.21
N GLU A 185 -10.50 5.07 2.58
CA GLU A 185 -11.20 3.81 2.86
C GLU A 185 -11.16 2.85 1.66
N MET A 186 -11.38 3.36 0.44
CA MET A 186 -11.25 2.53 -0.77
C MET A 186 -9.81 2.09 -1.02
N LEU A 187 -8.83 3.00 -0.85
CA LEU A 187 -7.41 2.69 -1.08
C LEU A 187 -6.90 1.60 -0.12
N GLN A 188 -7.38 1.56 1.12
CA GLN A 188 -7.02 0.51 2.09
C GLN A 188 -7.45 -0.89 1.64
N LEU A 189 -8.50 -0.98 0.84
CA LEU A 189 -9.02 -2.24 0.27
C LEU A 189 -8.47 -2.53 -1.14
N PHE A 190 -7.71 -1.60 -1.71
CA PHE A 190 -7.20 -1.70 -3.08
C PHE A 190 -5.77 -2.23 -3.13
N ALA A 191 -5.63 -3.49 -3.54
CA ALA A 191 -4.34 -4.15 -3.83
C ALA A 191 -3.29 -4.08 -2.69
N GLY A 192 -2.11 -4.63 -2.96
CA GLY A 192 -0.97 -4.58 -2.03
C GLY A 192 -0.18 -3.27 -2.14
N LYS A 193 0.69 -2.99 -1.16
CA LYS A 193 1.60 -1.83 -1.19
C LYS A 193 2.47 -1.80 -2.45
N GLN A 194 2.84 -2.96 -2.97
CA GLN A 194 3.66 -3.13 -4.17
C GLN A 194 2.97 -2.54 -5.41
N ILE A 195 1.65 -2.71 -5.53
CA ILE A 195 0.86 -2.19 -6.66
C ILE A 195 0.56 -0.69 -6.47
N ARG A 196 0.40 -0.24 -5.23
CA ARG A 196 0.09 1.17 -4.91
C ARG A 196 1.30 2.11 -4.97
N ASN A 197 2.51 1.58 -4.87
CA ASN A 197 3.78 2.33 -4.87
C ASN A 197 4.37 2.58 -6.27
N VAL A 198 3.68 2.19 -7.34
CA VAL A 198 4.18 2.28 -8.73
C VAL A 198 3.29 3.10 -9.63
#